data_AF-A0A927THE4-F1
#
_entry.id   AF-A0A927THE4-F1
#
_cell.length_a   1.000
_cell.length_b   1.000
_cell.length_c   1.000
_cell.angle_alpha   90.00
_cell.angle_beta   90.00
_cell.angle_gamma   90.00
#
_symmetry.space_group_name_H-M   'P 1'
#
loop_
_entity.id
_entity.type
_entity.pdbx_description
1 polymer ?
#
loop_
_entity_poly.entity_id
_entity_poly.type
_entity_poly.pdbx_seq_one_letter_code
_entity_poly.pdbx_strand_id
1 'polypeptide(L)'
;MIKKEILENREKAEFSPSGFHDIAAGNISKADAGEYWKGVFGNVERVPEYTMSETELFDKTRDCSEDSFDFEFHPDERMRAILKSFNEEDWCGLDIAEQKALVEELADQIGKELELGNIPEIVFYEGPADECGFYREQYNDIGINVNTFSDPKELVDTVAHEMRHAYQRMRADKLETVQDELYKYSFENYIAPEFDGEGCCVNYFDYQDQLVEAEARAYARTYTNYMEVA
;
A
#
# COMPACT_ATOMS: atom_id res chain seq x y z
N MET A 1 -24.89 22.96 6.44
CA MET A 1 -25.11 24.07 5.47
C MET A 1 -24.08 24.04 4.33
N ILE A 2 -23.67 22.85 3.88
CA ILE A 2 -22.60 22.66 2.86
C ILE A 2 -23.13 21.85 1.64
N LYS A 3 -24.35 21.32 1.70
CA LYS A 3 -24.95 20.54 0.60
C LYS A 3 -25.69 21.37 -0.46
N LYS A 4 -25.73 22.70 -0.35
CA LYS A 4 -26.44 23.57 -1.31
C LYS A 4 -25.52 24.30 -2.29
N GLU A 5 -24.26 24.55 -1.94
CA GLU A 5 -23.31 25.27 -2.82
C GLU A 5 -22.71 24.40 -3.93
N ILE A 6 -22.69 23.07 -3.80
CA ILE A 6 -22.17 22.19 -4.85
C ILE A 6 -23.21 21.98 -5.97
N LEU A 7 -24.50 22.16 -5.71
CA LEU A 7 -25.55 21.98 -6.73
C LEU A 7 -25.81 23.23 -7.58
N GLU A 8 -25.51 24.45 -7.11
CA GLU A 8 -25.83 25.68 -7.84
C GLU A 8 -24.73 26.11 -8.84
N ASN A 9 -23.53 25.52 -8.77
CA ASN A 9 -22.46 25.77 -9.75
C ASN A 9 -22.52 24.89 -11.02
N ARG A 10 -23.51 24.00 -11.15
CA ARG A 10 -23.70 23.18 -12.36
C ARG A 10 -24.43 23.89 -13.50
N GLU A 11 -25.07 25.04 -13.26
CA GLU A 11 -25.91 25.71 -14.27
C GLU A 11 -25.31 26.99 -14.89
N LYS A 12 -24.03 27.31 -14.64
CA LYS A 12 -23.38 28.49 -15.25
C LYS A 12 -21.98 28.24 -15.81
N ALA A 13 -21.68 27.01 -16.22
CA ALA A 13 -20.72 26.84 -17.31
C ALA A 13 -21.46 27.20 -18.60
N GLU A 14 -21.44 28.48 -18.99
CA GLU A 14 -21.76 28.85 -20.37
C GLU A 14 -20.78 28.09 -21.26
N PHE A 15 -21.28 27.00 -21.83
CA PHE A 15 -20.55 26.22 -22.80
C PHE A 15 -20.44 27.07 -24.05
N SER A 16 -19.30 27.75 -24.21
CA SER A 16 -18.98 28.41 -25.48
C SER A 16 -18.88 27.32 -26.55
N PRO A 17 -19.77 27.30 -27.56
CA PRO A 17 -19.70 26.31 -28.63
C PRO A 17 -18.47 26.55 -29.53
N SER A 18 -17.73 27.64 -29.33
CA SER A 18 -16.63 28.06 -30.19
C SER A 18 -15.30 27.35 -29.91
N GLY A 19 -15.26 26.40 -28.98
CA GLY A 19 -14.03 25.69 -28.59
C GLY A 19 -13.93 24.24 -29.05
N PHE A 20 -15.04 23.64 -29.50
CA PHE A 20 -15.01 22.27 -30.02
C PHE A 20 -14.76 22.30 -31.52
N HIS A 21 -13.50 22.11 -31.90
CA HIS A 21 -13.18 21.66 -33.24
C HIS A 21 -13.50 20.18 -33.33
N ASP A 22 -14.55 19.83 -34.07
CA ASP A 22 -14.74 18.46 -34.53
C ASP A 22 -13.43 17.99 -35.18
N ILE A 23 -12.88 16.87 -34.72
CA ILE A 23 -11.84 16.16 -35.48
C ILE A 23 -12.58 15.59 -36.69
N ALA A 24 -12.70 16.39 -37.74
CA ALA A 24 -13.19 15.91 -39.01
C ALA A 24 -12.34 14.71 -39.39
N ALA A 25 -12.96 13.52 -39.47
CA ALA A 25 -12.34 12.28 -39.93
C ALA A 25 -12.04 12.32 -41.45
N GLY A 26 -11.52 13.44 -41.93
CA GLY A 26 -10.86 13.55 -43.22
C GLY A 26 -9.43 13.03 -43.10
N ASN A 27 -8.81 12.75 -44.24
CA ASN A 27 -7.42 12.28 -44.38
C ASN A 27 -6.41 13.27 -43.79
N ILE A 28 -6.32 13.35 -42.46
CA ILE A 28 -5.25 14.04 -41.77
C ILE A 28 -3.99 13.20 -41.92
N SER A 29 -2.90 13.80 -42.39
CA SER A 29 -1.64 13.07 -42.45
C SER A 29 -1.11 12.86 -41.02
N LYS A 30 -0.29 11.82 -40.82
CA LYS A 30 0.34 11.58 -39.50
C LYS A 30 1.17 12.78 -39.02
N ALA A 31 1.73 13.56 -39.95
CA ALA A 31 2.52 14.75 -39.63
C ALA A 31 1.62 15.87 -39.08
N ASP A 32 0.49 16.14 -39.73
CA ASP A 32 -0.45 17.18 -39.32
C ASP A 32 -1.12 16.84 -37.98
N ALA A 33 -1.42 15.56 -37.75
CA ALA A 33 -1.89 15.09 -36.44
C ALA A 33 -0.81 15.27 -35.35
N GLY A 34 0.46 15.02 -35.69
CA GLY A 34 1.59 15.20 -34.77
C GLY A 34 1.80 16.67 -34.38
N GLU A 35 1.72 17.60 -35.32
CA GLU A 35 1.82 19.03 -35.06
C GLU A 35 0.63 19.55 -34.25
N TYR A 36 -0.59 19.08 -34.55
CA TYR A 36 -1.78 19.41 -33.77
C TYR A 36 -1.61 19.00 -32.31
N TRP A 37 -1.25 17.74 -32.03
CA TRP A 37 -1.07 17.27 -30.66
C TRP A 37 0.12 17.94 -29.95
N LYS A 38 1.19 18.26 -30.67
CA LYS A 38 2.31 19.06 -30.14
C LYS A 38 1.88 20.50 -29.83
N GLY A 39 0.96 21.09 -30.58
CA GLY A 39 0.38 22.40 -30.26
C GLY A 39 -0.56 22.36 -29.06
N VAL A 40 -1.36 21.29 -28.93
CA VAL A 40 -2.32 21.10 -27.84
C VAL A 40 -1.64 20.74 -26.51
N PHE A 41 -0.63 19.88 -26.54
CA PHE A 41 0.03 19.34 -25.33
C PHE A 41 1.50 19.73 -25.17
N GLY A 42 2.15 20.29 -26.19
CA GLY A 42 3.58 20.58 -26.14
C GLY A 42 3.97 21.78 -25.28
N ASN A 43 3.00 22.59 -24.85
CA ASN A 43 3.18 23.70 -23.91
C ASN A 43 2.71 23.38 -22.48
N VAL A 44 2.41 22.11 -22.18
CA VAL A 44 2.22 21.70 -20.79
C VAL A 44 3.62 21.70 -20.16
N GLU A 45 3.92 22.71 -19.34
CA GLU A 45 5.04 22.63 -18.40
C GLU A 45 4.92 21.29 -17.69
N ARG A 46 5.85 20.37 -17.96
CA ARG A 46 5.94 19.13 -17.19
C ARG A 46 6.32 19.56 -15.79
N VAL A 47 5.32 19.68 -14.91
CA VAL A 47 5.57 19.68 -13.48
C VAL A 47 6.25 18.34 -13.22
N PRO A 48 7.51 18.33 -12.74
CA PRO A 48 8.18 17.07 -12.48
C PRO A 48 7.37 16.31 -11.43
N GLU A 49 7.11 15.03 -11.72
CA GLU A 49 6.35 14.12 -10.85
C GLU A 49 7.05 13.91 -9.49
N TYR A 50 8.35 14.18 -9.46
CA TYR A 50 9.27 13.99 -8.36
C TYR A 50 10.04 15.29 -8.09
N THR A 51 10.31 15.59 -6.81
CA THR A 51 11.19 16.70 -6.42
C THR A 51 12.66 16.29 -6.41
N MET A 52 12.94 15.01 -6.16
CA MET A 52 14.28 14.41 -6.22
C MET A 52 14.62 13.93 -7.64
N SER A 53 15.92 13.79 -7.92
CA SER A 53 16.35 13.11 -9.15
C SER A 53 16.11 11.61 -9.07
N GLU A 54 15.97 10.95 -10.22
CA GLU A 54 15.79 9.50 -10.29
C GLU A 54 16.92 8.71 -9.61
N THR A 55 18.17 9.18 -9.73
CA THR A 55 19.31 8.57 -9.03
C THR A 55 19.19 8.69 -7.52
N GLU A 56 18.77 9.85 -7.00
CA GLU A 56 18.55 10.02 -5.56
C GLU A 56 17.40 9.15 -5.04
N LEU A 57 16.31 9.02 -5.82
CA LEU A 57 15.19 8.14 -5.50
C LEU A 57 15.62 6.68 -5.47
N PHE A 58 16.37 6.23 -6.48
CA PHE A 58 16.91 4.88 -6.55
C PHE A 58 17.81 4.58 -5.34
N ASP A 59 18.79 5.43 -5.07
CA ASP A 59 19.75 5.22 -3.96
C ASP A 59 19.07 5.22 -2.59
N LYS A 60 17.93 5.92 -2.44
CA LYS A 60 17.17 6.00 -1.18
C LYS A 60 16.12 4.91 -1.00
N THR A 61 15.76 4.19 -2.06
CA THR A 61 14.70 3.18 -2.03
C THR A 61 15.23 1.75 -2.13
N ARG A 62 16.54 1.58 -2.27
CA ARG A 62 17.24 0.29 -2.39
C ARG A 62 18.22 0.08 -1.25
N ASP A 63 18.67 -1.16 -1.06
CA ASP A 63 19.62 -1.58 -0.03
C ASP A 63 19.24 -1.09 1.38
N CYS A 64 17.94 -1.00 1.66
CA CYS A 64 17.36 -0.59 2.92
C CYS A 64 17.37 -1.76 3.90
N SER A 65 17.95 -1.58 5.08
CA SER A 65 17.92 -2.58 6.15
C SER A 65 16.77 -2.31 7.12
N GLU A 66 16.08 -3.36 7.55
CA GLU A 66 15.05 -3.29 8.59
C GLU A 66 15.53 -2.57 9.87
N ASP A 67 16.81 -2.75 10.24
CA ASP A 67 17.40 -2.15 11.43
C ASP A 67 17.63 -0.63 11.30
N SER A 68 17.40 -0.07 10.11
CA SER A 68 17.45 1.38 9.86
C SER A 68 16.16 2.09 10.28
N PHE A 69 15.11 1.34 10.57
CA PHE A 69 13.81 1.87 10.97
C PHE A 69 13.59 1.62 12.47
N ASP A 70 13.30 2.70 13.19
CA ASP A 70 12.99 2.64 14.62
C ASP A 70 11.57 3.17 14.83
N PHE A 71 10.69 2.28 15.30
CA PHE A 71 9.30 2.59 15.58
C PHE A 71 9.08 2.56 17.09
N GLU A 72 8.68 3.70 17.65
CA GLU A 72 8.21 3.74 19.03
C GLU A 72 6.86 3.02 19.15
N PHE A 73 6.89 1.78 19.67
CA PHE A 73 5.68 0.99 19.85
C PHE A 73 5.16 1.10 21.29
N HIS A 74 4.02 1.80 21.43
CA HIS A 74 3.33 2.01 22.69
C HIS A 74 1.87 1.55 22.57
N PRO A 75 1.62 0.23 22.59
CA PRO A 75 0.27 -0.29 22.39
C PRO A 75 -0.66 0.26 23.48
N ASP A 76 -1.87 0.66 23.12
CA ASP A 76 -2.88 1.04 24.10
C ASP A 76 -3.45 -0.20 24.83
N GLU A 77 -4.39 0.00 25.76
CA GLU A 77 -5.00 -1.14 26.47
C GLU A 77 -5.73 -2.12 25.53
N ARG A 78 -6.28 -1.62 24.42
CA ARG A 78 -7.02 -2.42 23.46
C ARG A 78 -6.07 -3.27 22.60
N MET A 79 -5.03 -2.66 22.03
CA MET A 79 -4.00 -3.37 21.28
C MET A 79 -3.33 -4.46 22.14
N ARG A 80 -3.02 -4.15 23.42
CA ARG A 80 -2.49 -5.16 24.34
C ARG A 80 -3.43 -6.34 24.55
N ALA A 81 -4.74 -6.09 24.68
CA ALA A 81 -5.73 -7.15 24.85
C ALA A 81 -5.85 -8.02 23.59
N ILE A 82 -5.85 -7.41 22.40
CA ILE A 82 -5.89 -8.11 21.11
C ILE A 82 -4.65 -9.00 20.98
N LEU A 83 -3.44 -8.45 21.14
CA LEU A 83 -2.19 -9.19 20.97
C LEU A 83 -2.06 -10.35 21.96
N LYS A 84 -2.56 -10.19 23.19
CA LYS A 84 -2.58 -11.29 24.17
C LYS A 84 -3.38 -12.50 23.66
N SER A 85 -4.49 -12.27 22.95
CA SER A 85 -5.32 -13.35 22.41
C SER A 85 -4.66 -14.12 21.25
N PHE A 86 -3.55 -13.62 20.71
CA PHE A 86 -2.71 -14.36 19.75
C PHE A 86 -1.64 -15.23 20.41
N ASN A 87 -1.55 -15.26 21.75
CA ASN A 87 -0.70 -16.25 22.43
C ASN A 87 -1.22 -17.66 22.18
N GLU A 88 -0.32 -18.65 22.05
CA GLU A 88 -0.68 -20.02 21.65
C GLU A 88 -1.83 -20.63 22.47
N GLU A 89 -1.83 -20.43 23.79
CA GLU A 89 -2.87 -20.97 24.69
C GLU A 89 -4.25 -20.36 24.41
N ASP A 90 -4.33 -19.03 24.30
CA ASP A 90 -5.57 -18.31 24.06
C ASP A 90 -6.07 -18.57 22.62
N TRP A 91 -5.18 -18.52 21.63
CA TRP A 91 -5.48 -18.72 20.22
C TRP A 91 -6.01 -20.12 19.89
N CYS A 92 -5.41 -21.16 20.47
CA CYS A 92 -5.85 -22.55 20.27
C CYS A 92 -7.20 -22.86 20.95
N GLY A 93 -7.62 -22.01 21.90
CA GLY A 93 -8.93 -22.11 22.55
C GLY A 93 -10.08 -21.57 21.71
N LEU A 94 -9.79 -20.77 20.68
CA LEU A 94 -10.77 -20.14 19.79
C LEU A 94 -11.18 -21.07 18.66
N ASP A 95 -12.44 -20.95 18.22
CA ASP A 95 -12.87 -21.55 16.95
C ASP A 95 -12.44 -20.69 15.74
N ILE A 96 -12.58 -21.25 14.54
CA ILE A 96 -12.12 -20.58 13.31
C ILE A 96 -12.85 -19.25 13.04
N ALA A 97 -14.10 -19.10 13.49
CA ALA A 97 -14.84 -17.85 13.31
C ALA A 97 -14.34 -16.79 14.29
N GLU A 98 -14.04 -17.18 15.53
CA GLU A 98 -13.44 -16.31 16.54
C GLU A 98 -12.01 -15.88 16.14
N GLN A 99 -11.20 -16.80 15.62
CA GLN A 99 -9.86 -16.50 15.09
C GLN A 99 -9.91 -15.46 13.96
N LYS A 100 -10.83 -15.63 13.01
CA LYS A 100 -11.04 -14.66 11.91
C LYS A 100 -11.47 -13.29 12.41
N ALA A 101 -12.42 -13.25 13.36
CA ALA A 101 -12.87 -12.01 13.96
C ALA A 101 -11.73 -11.28 14.71
N LEU A 102 -10.83 -12.03 15.35
CA LEU A 102 -9.67 -11.45 16.03
C LEU A 102 -8.64 -10.88 15.04
N VAL A 103 -8.41 -11.54 13.90
CA VAL A 103 -7.58 -11.00 12.80
C VAL A 103 -8.17 -9.70 12.24
N GLU A 104 -9.48 -9.66 12.02
CA GLU A 104 -10.19 -8.43 11.60
C GLU A 104 -10.08 -7.32 12.65
N GLU A 105 -10.19 -7.65 13.94
CA GLU A 105 -10.03 -6.67 15.02
C GLU A 105 -8.61 -6.11 15.10
N LEU A 106 -7.59 -6.95 14.91
CA LEU A 106 -6.20 -6.52 14.83
C LEU A 106 -5.99 -5.54 13.68
N ALA A 107 -6.46 -5.87 12.47
CA ALA A 107 -6.34 -4.99 11.31
C ALA A 107 -7.08 -3.65 11.52
N ASP A 108 -8.29 -3.67 12.09
CA ASP A 108 -9.04 -2.46 12.44
C ASP A 108 -8.28 -1.57 13.44
N GLN A 109 -7.68 -2.16 14.47
CA GLN A 109 -6.94 -1.40 15.47
C GLN A 109 -5.64 -0.82 14.87
N ILE A 110 -4.86 -1.58 14.11
CA ILE A 110 -3.65 -1.10 13.42
C ILE A 110 -4.02 0.03 12.44
N GLY A 111 -5.12 -0.12 11.71
CA GLY A 111 -5.58 0.89 10.75
C GLY A 111 -5.92 2.23 11.41
N LYS A 112 -6.43 2.19 12.64
CA LYS A 112 -6.68 3.38 13.46
C LYS A 112 -5.37 4.02 13.95
N GLU A 113 -4.42 3.22 14.39
CA GLU A 113 -3.09 3.69 14.82
C GLU A 113 -2.32 4.35 13.67
N LEU A 114 -2.43 3.82 12.46
CA LEU A 114 -1.84 4.37 11.23
C LEU A 114 -2.65 5.54 10.64
N GLU A 115 -3.78 5.91 11.24
CA GLU A 115 -4.70 6.95 10.77
C GLU A 115 -5.14 6.75 9.31
N LEU A 116 -5.39 5.50 8.91
CA LEU A 116 -5.85 5.19 7.57
C LEU A 116 -7.25 5.75 7.35
N GLY A 117 -7.39 6.62 6.35
CA GLY A 117 -8.68 7.18 5.97
C GLY A 117 -9.68 6.13 5.44
N ASN A 118 -9.16 5.05 4.87
CA ASN A 118 -9.92 3.88 4.44
C ASN A 118 -9.16 2.61 4.84
N ILE A 119 -9.54 2.01 5.97
CA ILE A 119 -8.90 0.79 6.48
C ILE A 119 -9.20 -0.37 5.49
N PRO A 120 -8.18 -1.15 5.06
CA PRO A 120 -8.39 -2.29 4.17
C PRO A 120 -9.34 -3.34 4.76
N GLU A 121 -10.15 -3.96 3.91
CA GLU A 121 -10.96 -5.12 4.30
C GLU A 121 -10.09 -6.38 4.41
N ILE A 122 -10.34 -7.24 5.38
CA ILE A 122 -9.68 -8.55 5.46
C ILE A 122 -10.44 -9.56 4.59
N VAL A 123 -9.71 -10.27 3.73
CA VAL A 123 -10.25 -11.34 2.88
C VAL A 123 -9.49 -12.62 3.17
N PHE A 124 -10.18 -13.63 3.68
CA PHE A 124 -9.58 -14.94 3.94
C PHE A 124 -9.59 -15.81 2.69
N TYR A 125 -8.47 -16.46 2.38
CA TYR A 125 -8.33 -17.38 1.26
C TYR A 125 -7.53 -18.64 1.63
N GLU A 126 -7.60 -19.66 0.79
CA GLU A 126 -6.78 -20.87 0.87
C GLU A 126 -5.72 -20.84 -0.23
N GLY A 127 -4.46 -20.65 0.14
CA GLY A 127 -3.31 -20.60 -0.77
C GLY A 127 -2.24 -21.65 -0.46
N PRO A 128 -1.14 -21.70 -1.24
CA PRO A 128 0.07 -22.45 -0.91
C PRO A 128 0.57 -22.18 0.52
N ALA A 129 1.22 -23.17 1.15
CA ALA A 129 1.63 -23.06 2.56
C ALA A 129 2.78 -22.06 2.80
N ASP A 130 3.46 -21.66 1.75
CA ASP A 130 4.54 -20.68 1.71
C ASP A 130 4.05 -19.24 1.42
N GLU A 131 2.75 -19.03 1.21
CA GLU A 131 2.13 -17.71 1.11
C GLU A 131 1.44 -17.34 2.43
N CYS A 132 1.85 -16.23 3.06
CA CYS A 132 1.22 -15.78 4.32
C CYS A 132 0.02 -14.85 4.07
N GLY A 133 0.21 -13.86 3.20
CA GLY A 133 -0.77 -12.83 2.91
C GLY A 133 -0.32 -11.91 1.80
N PHE A 134 -1.16 -10.92 1.48
CA PHE A 134 -0.83 -9.85 0.53
C PHE A 134 -1.79 -8.67 0.71
N TYR A 135 -1.33 -7.46 0.38
CA TYR A 135 -2.18 -6.29 0.20
C TYR A 135 -2.50 -6.05 -1.29
N ARG A 136 -3.78 -5.81 -1.62
CA ARG A 136 -4.22 -5.46 -2.98
C ARG A 136 -4.69 -4.01 -3.04
N GLU A 137 -3.88 -3.15 -3.63
CA GLU A 137 -4.20 -1.73 -3.82
C GLU A 137 -5.52 -1.48 -4.57
N GLN A 138 -5.83 -2.32 -5.58
CA GLN A 138 -6.99 -2.10 -6.45
C GLN A 138 -8.32 -2.20 -5.72
N TYR A 139 -8.38 -3.07 -4.72
CA TYR A 139 -9.58 -3.34 -3.93
C TYR A 139 -9.50 -2.75 -2.52
N ASN A 140 -8.31 -2.29 -2.12
CA ASN A 140 -8.00 -1.90 -0.75
C ASN A 140 -8.38 -3.01 0.24
N ASP A 141 -7.80 -4.18 0.04
CA ASP A 141 -8.02 -5.34 0.91
C ASP A 141 -6.70 -6.05 1.23
N ILE A 142 -6.70 -6.81 2.32
CA ILE A 142 -5.60 -7.65 2.76
C ILE A 142 -6.07 -9.10 2.71
N GLY A 143 -5.41 -9.87 1.85
CA GLY A 143 -5.57 -11.31 1.79
C GLY A 143 -4.82 -11.97 2.94
N ILE A 144 -5.50 -12.81 3.72
CA ILE A 144 -4.86 -13.67 4.74
C ILE A 144 -5.07 -15.14 4.39
N ASN A 145 -3.99 -15.90 4.30
CA ASN A 145 -4.05 -17.33 4.02
C ASN A 145 -4.48 -18.10 5.27
N VAL A 146 -5.60 -18.81 5.23
CA VAL A 146 -6.08 -19.58 6.39
C VAL A 146 -5.16 -20.74 6.75
N ASN A 147 -4.28 -21.17 5.85
CA ASN A 147 -3.32 -22.23 6.10
C ASN A 147 -2.19 -21.82 7.08
N THR A 148 -2.01 -20.52 7.35
CA THR A 148 -1.03 -20.02 8.33
C THR A 148 -1.60 -19.90 9.74
N PHE A 149 -2.88 -20.23 9.97
CA PHE A 149 -3.53 -20.09 11.29
C PHE A 149 -2.96 -20.99 12.39
N SER A 150 -2.09 -21.94 12.06
CA SER A 150 -1.32 -22.70 13.04
C SER A 150 -0.21 -21.89 13.71
N ASP A 151 0.18 -20.75 13.13
CA ASP A 151 1.19 -19.84 13.66
C ASP A 151 0.58 -18.44 13.89
N PRO A 152 0.03 -18.18 15.09
CA PRO A 152 -0.60 -16.90 15.37
C PRO A 152 0.39 -15.73 15.41
N LYS A 153 1.68 -15.99 15.63
CA LYS A 153 2.71 -14.95 15.60
C LYS A 153 2.98 -14.50 14.17
N GLU A 154 3.12 -15.46 13.25
CA GLU A 154 3.23 -15.18 11.80
C GLU A 154 2.00 -14.44 11.27
N LEU A 155 0.80 -14.76 11.77
CA LEU A 155 -0.41 -14.02 11.43
C LEU A 155 -0.36 -12.55 11.88
N VAL A 156 0.10 -12.28 13.11
CA VAL A 156 0.25 -10.90 13.60
C VAL A 156 1.27 -10.14 12.76
N ASP A 157 2.40 -10.79 12.43
CA ASP A 157 3.43 -10.21 11.57
C ASP A 157 2.86 -9.85 10.19
N THR A 158 2.19 -10.81 9.54
CA THR A 158 1.56 -10.64 8.23
C THR A 158 0.55 -9.49 8.24
N VAL A 159 -0.36 -9.45 9.22
CA VAL A 159 -1.37 -8.38 9.29
C VAL A 159 -0.70 -7.02 9.45
N ALA A 160 0.28 -6.90 10.36
CA ALA A 160 0.97 -5.63 10.57
C ALA A 160 1.78 -5.19 9.33
N HIS A 161 2.43 -6.13 8.65
CA HIS A 161 3.18 -5.91 7.41
C HIS A 161 2.27 -5.36 6.30
N GLU A 162 1.18 -6.06 6.00
CA GLU A 162 0.26 -5.66 4.93
C GLU A 162 -0.49 -4.37 5.24
N MET A 163 -0.80 -4.13 6.52
CA MET A 163 -1.35 -2.85 6.97
C MET A 163 -0.35 -1.70 6.79
N ARG A 164 0.96 -1.95 6.93
CA ARG A 164 1.99 -0.95 6.65
C ARG A 164 2.07 -0.64 5.17
N HIS A 165 1.93 -1.62 4.27
CA HIS A 165 1.81 -1.37 2.84
C HIS A 165 0.60 -0.51 2.49
N ALA A 166 -0.55 -0.73 3.13
CA ALA A 166 -1.72 0.14 2.95
C ALA A 166 -1.43 1.59 3.37
N TYR A 167 -0.74 1.79 4.49
CA TYR A 167 -0.28 3.12 4.92
C TYR A 167 0.68 3.77 3.92
N GLN A 168 1.73 3.05 3.52
CA GLN A 168 2.73 3.54 2.57
C GLN A 168 2.05 3.92 1.25
N ARG A 169 1.06 3.14 0.79
CA ARG A 169 0.32 3.45 -0.42
C ARG A 169 -0.54 4.69 -0.28
N MET A 170 -1.28 4.82 0.83
CA MET A 170 -2.03 6.05 1.14
C MET A 170 -1.12 7.28 1.14
N ARG A 171 0.08 7.17 1.71
CA ARG A 171 1.08 8.25 1.71
C ARG A 171 1.59 8.55 0.30
N ALA A 172 1.92 7.52 -0.49
CA ALA A 172 2.34 7.65 -1.88
C ALA A 172 1.30 8.36 -2.77
N ASP A 173 0.01 8.15 -2.52
CA ASP A 173 -1.06 8.84 -3.27
C ASP A 173 -1.24 10.31 -2.84
N LYS A 174 -0.83 10.69 -1.62
CA LYS A 174 -0.94 12.06 -1.09
C LYS A 174 0.17 13.00 -1.59
N LEU A 175 1.41 12.50 -1.70
CA LEU A 175 2.59 13.27 -2.12
C LEU A 175 2.77 14.62 -1.39
N GLU A 176 2.63 14.61 -0.06
CA GLU A 176 2.80 15.80 0.78
C GLU A 176 4.23 15.93 1.32
N THR A 177 4.98 14.83 1.41
CA THR A 177 6.31 14.77 2.01
C THR A 177 7.34 14.08 1.12
N VAL A 178 8.63 14.28 1.43
CA VAL A 178 9.74 13.53 0.79
C VAL A 178 9.57 12.02 0.98
N GLN A 179 9.04 11.58 2.13
CA GLN A 179 8.82 10.16 2.37
C GLN A 179 7.72 9.59 1.46
N ASP A 180 6.65 10.36 1.23
CA ASP A 180 5.57 9.97 0.30
C ASP A 180 6.10 9.78 -1.12
N GLU A 181 7.01 10.66 -1.53
CA GLU A 181 7.70 10.60 -2.81
C GLU A 181 8.55 9.32 -2.95
N LEU A 182 9.28 8.95 -1.88
CA LEU A 182 10.03 7.70 -1.84
C LEU A 182 9.13 6.47 -1.92
N TYR A 183 7.98 6.47 -1.21
CA TYR A 183 7.02 5.37 -1.32
C TYR A 183 6.46 5.23 -2.73
N LYS A 184 6.05 6.34 -3.35
CA LYS A 184 5.54 6.32 -4.73
C LYS A 184 6.58 5.76 -5.68
N TYR A 185 7.81 6.24 -5.62
CA TYR A 185 8.89 5.73 -6.47
C TYR A 185 9.15 4.23 -6.21
N SER A 186 9.15 3.81 -4.95
CA SER A 186 9.37 2.41 -4.57
C SER A 186 8.26 1.49 -5.09
N PHE A 187 6.99 1.91 -5.11
CA PHE A 187 5.90 1.12 -5.69
C PHE A 187 5.94 1.11 -7.23
N GLU A 188 6.27 2.22 -7.87
CA GLU A 188 6.39 2.29 -9.33
C GLU A 188 7.56 1.48 -9.88
N ASN A 189 8.59 1.28 -9.06
CA ASN A 189 9.80 0.54 -9.40
C ASN A 189 9.96 -0.70 -8.50
N TYR A 190 8.83 -1.28 -8.07
CA TYR A 190 8.80 -2.41 -7.17
C TYR A 190 9.46 -3.64 -7.81
N ILE A 191 10.34 -4.29 -7.06
CA ILE A 191 10.92 -5.59 -7.44
C ILE A 191 10.06 -6.66 -6.79
N ALA A 192 9.33 -7.41 -7.61
CA ALA A 192 8.63 -8.60 -7.16
C ALA A 192 9.60 -9.79 -7.01
N PRO A 193 9.35 -10.72 -6.08
CA PRO A 193 10.15 -11.93 -5.98
C PRO A 193 10.01 -12.77 -7.25
N GLU A 194 11.15 -13.23 -7.78
CA GLU A 194 11.25 -14.11 -8.95
C GLU A 194 11.76 -15.48 -8.49
N PHE A 195 11.09 -16.54 -8.94
CA PHE A 195 11.41 -17.92 -8.56
C PHE A 195 11.94 -18.70 -9.76
N ASP A 196 12.97 -19.51 -9.54
CA ASP A 196 13.46 -20.44 -10.54
C ASP A 196 12.59 -21.71 -10.64
N GLY A 197 12.98 -22.63 -11.52
CA GLY A 197 12.26 -23.90 -11.72
C GLY A 197 12.32 -24.87 -10.54
N GLU A 198 13.15 -24.60 -9.53
CA GLU A 198 13.27 -25.36 -8.28
C GLU A 198 12.50 -24.70 -7.12
N GLY A 199 11.90 -23.52 -7.36
CA GLY A 199 11.17 -22.74 -6.35
C GLY A 199 12.08 -21.88 -5.47
N CYS A 200 13.33 -21.67 -5.84
CA CYS A 200 14.23 -20.77 -5.12
C CYS A 200 14.04 -19.32 -5.60
N CYS A 201 13.90 -18.38 -4.65
CA CYS A 201 13.84 -16.95 -4.97
C CYS A 201 15.23 -16.45 -5.40
N VAL A 202 15.34 -15.96 -6.64
CA VAL A 202 16.65 -15.60 -7.25
C VAL A 202 17.07 -14.14 -6.99
N ASN A 203 16.12 -13.28 -6.62
CA ASN A 203 16.31 -11.85 -6.35
C ASN A 203 15.87 -11.48 -4.92
N TYR A 204 15.99 -12.42 -3.98
CA TYR A 204 15.52 -12.28 -2.60
C TYR A 204 16.04 -11.00 -1.92
N PHE A 205 17.33 -10.67 -2.07
CA PHE A 205 17.92 -9.46 -1.50
C PHE A 205 17.34 -8.19 -2.14
N ASP A 206 17.24 -8.15 -3.47
CA ASP A 206 16.67 -6.99 -4.17
C ASP A 206 15.20 -6.75 -3.80
N TYR A 207 14.44 -7.83 -3.56
CA TYR A 207 13.07 -7.77 -3.08
C TYR A 207 12.99 -7.30 -1.63
N GLN A 208 13.69 -7.94 -0.70
CA GLN A 208 13.52 -7.65 0.73
C GLN A 208 14.15 -6.30 1.15
N ASP A 209 15.22 -5.87 0.47
CA ASP A 209 15.99 -4.68 0.83
C ASP A 209 15.44 -3.41 0.13
N GLN A 210 14.26 -3.47 -0.49
CA GLN A 210 13.59 -2.27 -0.99
C GLN A 210 12.86 -1.54 0.15
N LEU A 211 12.80 -0.21 0.09
CA LEU A 211 12.27 0.65 1.16
C LEU A 211 10.92 0.18 1.72
N VAL A 212 9.95 -0.07 0.84
CA VAL A 212 8.59 -0.43 1.27
C VAL A 212 8.54 -1.75 2.01
N GLU A 213 9.37 -2.73 1.64
CA GLU A 213 9.44 -4.05 2.28
C GLU A 213 10.22 -4.00 3.59
N ALA A 214 11.43 -3.43 3.58
CA ALA A 214 12.28 -3.34 4.76
C ALA A 214 11.60 -2.56 5.89
N GLU A 215 10.92 -1.46 5.55
CA GLU A 215 10.15 -0.70 6.54
C GLU A 215 8.90 -1.46 7.02
N ALA A 216 8.18 -2.16 6.13
CA ALA A 216 7.00 -2.95 6.51
C ALA A 216 7.35 -4.10 7.46
N ARG A 217 8.47 -4.78 7.21
CA ARG A 217 9.01 -5.82 8.12
C ARG A 217 9.46 -5.24 9.44
N ALA A 218 10.19 -4.13 9.44
CA ALA A 218 10.60 -3.46 10.68
C ALA A 218 9.40 -3.01 11.53
N TYR A 219 8.33 -2.55 10.89
CA TYR A 219 7.07 -2.20 11.55
C TYR A 219 6.36 -3.44 12.12
N ALA A 220 6.20 -4.50 11.33
CA ALA A 220 5.58 -5.75 11.79
C ALA A 220 6.33 -6.35 12.99
N ARG A 221 7.66 -6.29 12.95
CA ARG A 221 8.56 -6.75 14.01
C ARG A 221 8.27 -6.10 15.37
N THR A 222 7.73 -4.87 15.43
CA THR A 222 7.40 -4.26 16.74
C THR A 222 6.27 -4.98 17.46
N TYR A 223 5.31 -5.52 16.72
CA TYR A 223 4.19 -6.28 17.27
C TYR A 223 4.65 -7.65 17.76
N THR A 224 5.43 -8.36 16.95
CA THR A 224 5.93 -9.70 17.31
C THR A 224 6.96 -9.64 18.45
N ASN A 225 7.83 -8.64 18.48
CA ASN A 225 8.73 -8.39 19.62
C ASN A 225 7.96 -8.12 20.91
N TYR A 226 6.85 -7.38 20.84
CA TYR A 226 5.99 -7.13 22.00
C TYR A 226 5.41 -8.43 22.56
N MET A 227 4.95 -9.34 21.68
CA MET A 227 4.40 -10.63 22.09
C MET A 227 5.44 -11.55 22.76
N GLU A 228 6.73 -11.43 22.43
CA GLU A 228 7.78 -12.24 23.07
C GLU A 228 8.10 -11.82 24.51
N VAL A 229 7.83 -10.56 24.86
CA VAL A 229 8.17 -9.98 26.17
C VAL A 229 6.97 -9.79 27.10
N ALA A 230 5.74 -9.90 26.59
CA ALA A 230 4.48 -9.67 27.29
C ALA A 230 3.95 -10.93 27.98
#